data_AF-A0A0J1E7B3-F1
#
_entry.id   AF-A0A0J1E7B3-F1
#
_cell.length_a   1.000
_cell.length_b   1.000
_cell.length_c   1.000
_cell.angle_alpha   90.00
_cell.angle_beta   90.00
_cell.angle_gamma   90.00
#
_symmetry.space_group_name_H-M   'P 1'
#
loop_
_entity.id
_entity.type
_entity.pdbx_description
1 polymer ?
#
loop_
_entity_poly.entity_id
_entity_poly.type
_entity_poly.pdbx_seq_one_letter_code
_entity_poly.pdbx_strand_id
1 'polypeptide(L)'
;MSRSFLYTLIALSSTVPAIGCVGHMNQESVQSSPLPAAITGSSATVVSGVEAATEETTLAKSEIRPVAHRDFGEPAADQASTTDSVLTIDGKRYRLQPLVEESVARSSDHSLAAYESAPLLEVPESGLVGLTPEPVVLDSMGQTSGVAMVSPQTVQMNLPTALAMIDSQHPAVGLAQWRTREAYAALDQAKVLWLPSIQAGFSFHRHDGNYQSSNGDIVDVNRNSFQYGLGAGATGAGTTNTRPGLVAQFHMADAIFQPKVAEKTAWARGHAAAGVLNQQLLRAATAYTELLEAYQDARVLEESRERVRQLARITSDFAEAGQGMQADADRMQTELRLIDSRLVGGQERVAVASARLAQAISMHSGETLLPMDVTVVPLELMAAGTDKASLISTGLASRPELKESQSLVAAACEAYKREQYAPFVPSVLLGYSTGGFGGGLGNDLSDVDGRYDFDAVVTWEIRNFGLGERAARNRTSARVQQARYEKLRVMDQVAAEISESASQVEFRRQQMDLTQQAIATAERSYQSNSERIQDGEGLPIEVLQAVQALESARRAYLQAVTAHNQAQFRLQWALGWPVGDDQTLVTH
;
A
#
# COMPACT_ATOMS: atom_id res chain seq x y z
N MET A 1 22.58 -18.74 -45.37
CA MET A 1 23.94 -18.21 -45.11
C MET A 1 24.01 -17.75 -43.65
N SER A 2 25.12 -18.06 -42.99
CA SER A 2 25.21 -18.44 -41.57
C SER A 2 25.06 -17.33 -40.52
N ARG A 3 24.42 -17.68 -39.39
CA ARG A 3 24.23 -16.95 -38.12
C ARG A 3 25.51 -16.70 -37.29
N SER A 4 26.70 -16.77 -37.89
CA SER A 4 27.97 -16.85 -37.14
C SER A 4 28.76 -15.54 -37.00
N PHE A 5 28.21 -14.37 -37.37
CA PHE A 5 28.95 -13.10 -37.31
C PHE A 5 28.52 -12.11 -36.21
N LEU A 6 27.42 -12.37 -35.49
CA LEU A 6 26.94 -11.46 -34.43
C LEU A 6 27.43 -11.79 -33.01
N TYR A 7 28.08 -12.95 -32.80
CA TYR A 7 28.52 -13.38 -31.47
C TYR A 7 30.00 -13.07 -31.15
N THR A 8 30.78 -12.61 -32.13
CA THR A 8 32.25 -12.45 -31.96
C THR A 8 32.66 -11.04 -31.51
N LEU A 9 31.73 -10.10 -31.35
CA LEU A 9 32.02 -8.75 -30.79
C LEU A 9 31.56 -8.53 -29.34
N ILE A 10 31.04 -9.57 -28.68
CA ILE A 10 30.59 -9.50 -27.26
C ILE A 10 31.59 -10.19 -26.30
N ALA A 11 32.70 -10.76 -26.81
CA ALA A 11 33.65 -11.56 -26.01
C ALA A 11 35.04 -10.92 -25.78
N LEU A 12 35.15 -9.59 -25.77
CA LEU A 12 36.39 -8.89 -25.38
C LEU A 12 36.11 -7.61 -24.59
N SER A 13 35.60 -7.75 -23.36
CA SER A 13 35.79 -6.74 -22.28
C SER A 13 35.40 -7.29 -20.89
N SER A 14 35.70 -8.55 -20.60
CA SER A 14 35.53 -9.11 -19.25
C SER A 14 36.87 -9.12 -18.50
N THR A 15 37.29 -7.99 -17.94
CA THR A 15 38.16 -7.92 -16.74
C THR A 15 38.30 -6.46 -16.27
N VAL A 16 37.39 -6.01 -15.40
CA VAL A 16 37.64 -4.92 -14.43
C VAL A 16 36.86 -5.24 -13.16
N PRO A 17 37.48 -5.23 -11.96
CA PRO A 17 36.84 -5.70 -10.73
C PRO A 17 35.81 -4.72 -10.20
N ALA A 18 34.83 -5.27 -9.49
CA ALA A 18 33.79 -4.54 -8.76
C ALA A 18 34.42 -3.62 -7.71
N ILE A 19 34.28 -2.31 -7.89
CA ILE A 19 34.56 -1.31 -6.86
C ILE A 19 33.22 -0.95 -6.22
N GLY A 20 33.06 -1.39 -4.96
CA GLY A 20 31.95 -1.02 -4.10
C GLY A 20 31.89 0.49 -3.87
N CYS A 21 30.68 1.04 -3.78
CA CYS A 21 30.45 2.43 -3.43
C CYS A 21 30.73 2.67 -1.94
N VAL A 22 32.00 2.77 -1.58
CA VAL A 22 32.47 3.36 -0.32
C VAL A 22 33.15 4.67 -0.66
N GLY A 23 32.52 5.80 -0.34
CA GLY A 23 33.12 7.11 -0.45
C GLY A 23 33.80 7.48 0.86
N HIS A 24 35.13 7.51 0.85
CA HIS A 24 35.94 8.13 1.90
C HIS A 24 35.77 9.66 1.88
N MET A 25 35.40 10.24 3.02
CA MET A 25 35.52 11.68 3.28
C MET A 25 36.98 11.98 3.68
N ASN A 26 37.64 12.90 2.96
CA ASN A 26 38.84 13.59 3.43
C ASN A 26 38.43 14.98 3.92
N GLN A 27 38.72 15.30 5.18
CA GLN A 27 38.67 16.64 5.76
C GLN A 27 40.09 17.00 6.22
N GLU A 28 40.64 18.09 5.68
CA GLU A 28 41.87 18.71 6.17
C GLU A 28 41.55 19.74 7.28
N SER A 29 42.10 19.43 8.45
CA SER A 29 42.60 20.23 9.59
C SER A 29 42.39 21.75 9.72
N VAL A 30 42.05 22.18 10.95
CA VAL A 30 42.68 23.31 11.70
C VAL A 30 42.77 22.97 13.22
N GLN A 31 44.01 22.96 13.75
CA GLN A 31 44.59 23.29 15.09
C GLN A 31 43.69 23.31 16.37
N SER A 32 44.06 22.92 17.61
CA SER A 32 45.34 22.74 18.34
C SER A 32 45.13 22.03 19.73
N SER A 33 46.19 21.35 20.22
CA SER A 33 46.47 20.50 21.42
C SER A 33 46.14 21.05 22.86
N PRO A 34 46.45 20.38 24.02
CA PRO A 34 47.15 19.08 24.26
C PRO A 34 46.62 18.11 25.38
N LEU A 35 47.25 16.92 25.36
CA LEU A 35 47.42 15.76 26.29
C LEU A 35 47.80 16.07 27.77
N PRO A 36 47.91 15.11 28.75
CA PRO A 36 48.46 13.72 28.67
C PRO A 36 47.70 12.65 29.53
N ALA A 37 48.04 11.37 29.73
CA ALA A 37 49.23 10.52 29.60
C ALA A 37 48.77 9.02 29.50
N ALA A 38 49.39 8.18 28.66
CA ALA A 38 50.36 7.09 28.98
C ALA A 38 49.77 5.77 29.55
N ILE A 39 50.13 4.64 28.90
CA ILE A 39 50.87 3.46 29.45
C ILE A 39 50.64 2.18 28.58
N THR A 40 51.77 1.68 28.03
CA THR A 40 52.21 0.29 27.68
C THR A 40 51.18 -0.76 27.20
N GLY A 41 51.37 -1.55 26.13
CA GLY A 41 52.58 -2.12 25.54
C GLY A 41 52.78 -3.58 26.00
N SER A 42 52.52 -4.58 25.14
CA SER A 42 53.36 -5.80 25.02
C SER A 42 52.95 -6.68 23.84
N SER A 43 53.96 -7.20 23.15
CA SER A 43 53.94 -8.12 22.01
C SER A 43 54.04 -9.58 22.47
N ALA A 44 53.64 -10.54 21.60
CA ALA A 44 54.50 -11.66 21.12
C ALA A 44 53.71 -12.95 20.75
N THR A 45 53.78 -13.29 19.45
CA THR A 45 54.27 -14.58 18.88
C THR A 45 53.45 -15.89 18.98
N VAL A 46 52.86 -16.23 17.83
CA VAL A 46 52.89 -17.50 17.05
C VAL A 46 53.39 -18.80 17.72
N VAL A 47 52.55 -19.84 17.72
CA VAL A 47 52.94 -21.25 17.55
C VAL A 47 51.96 -21.94 16.60
N SER A 48 52.53 -22.71 15.67
CA SER A 48 51.93 -23.53 14.63
C SER A 48 51.31 -24.82 15.19
N GLY A 49 50.16 -25.23 14.63
CA GLY A 49 49.57 -26.55 14.79
C GLY A 49 48.66 -26.83 13.60
N VAL A 50 49.18 -27.56 12.63
CA VAL A 50 48.47 -28.05 11.44
C VAL A 50 47.78 -29.35 11.81
N GLU A 51 46.47 -29.43 11.65
CA GLU A 51 45.78 -30.70 11.48
C GLU A 51 44.68 -30.52 10.43
N ALA A 52 44.81 -31.32 9.37
CA ALA A 52 43.97 -31.29 8.19
C ALA A 52 42.71 -32.12 8.43
N ALA A 53 41.54 -31.49 8.24
CA ALA A 53 40.29 -32.16 7.97
C ALA A 53 39.65 -31.49 6.75
N THR A 54 39.59 -32.25 5.67
CA THR A 54 38.90 -31.94 4.41
C THR A 54 37.40 -31.92 4.65
N GLU A 55 36.78 -30.74 4.52
CA GLU A 55 35.33 -30.60 4.30
C GLU A 55 35.07 -29.72 3.09
N GLU A 56 34.43 -30.33 2.09
CA GLU A 56 33.94 -29.71 0.87
C GLU A 56 32.90 -28.64 1.22
N THR A 57 33.25 -27.37 1.02
CA THR A 57 32.28 -26.28 1.09
C THR A 57 31.58 -26.15 -0.26
N THR A 58 30.45 -26.83 -0.42
CA THR A 58 29.49 -26.52 -1.48
C THR A 58 28.84 -25.17 -1.17
N LEU A 59 29.25 -24.13 -1.90
CA LEU A 59 28.58 -22.83 -1.96
C LEU A 59 27.16 -23.01 -2.54
N ALA A 60 26.17 -23.18 -1.65
CA ALA A 60 24.77 -23.09 -2.02
C ALA A 60 24.43 -21.63 -2.33
N LYS A 61 24.43 -21.32 -3.63
CA LYS A 61 23.94 -20.07 -4.22
C LYS A 61 22.44 -19.94 -3.88
N SER A 62 22.05 -18.92 -3.12
CA SER A 62 20.62 -18.65 -2.89
C SER A 62 19.99 -18.13 -4.18
N GLU A 63 19.37 -19.03 -4.92
CA GLU A 63 18.51 -18.66 -6.04
C GLU A 63 17.21 -18.05 -5.49
N ILE A 64 17.03 -16.75 -5.75
CA ILE A 64 15.74 -16.10 -5.62
C ILE A 64 14.80 -16.78 -6.62
N ARG A 65 13.86 -17.59 -6.12
CA ARG A 65 12.85 -18.25 -6.94
C ARG A 65 11.85 -17.21 -7.48
N PRO A 66 11.56 -17.19 -8.79
CA PRO A 66 10.44 -16.43 -9.31
C PRO A 66 9.12 -17.03 -8.79
N VAL A 67 8.19 -16.18 -8.37
CA VAL A 67 6.82 -16.58 -8.03
C VAL A 67 6.15 -17.00 -9.35
N ALA A 68 5.85 -18.29 -9.47
CA ALA A 68 5.20 -18.85 -10.65
C ALA A 68 3.76 -18.31 -10.78
N HIS A 69 3.45 -17.72 -11.93
CA HIS A 69 2.10 -17.39 -12.36
C HIS A 69 1.40 -18.68 -12.80
N ARG A 70 0.22 -18.97 -12.25
CA ARG A 70 -0.67 -20.00 -12.79
C ARG A 70 -1.43 -19.37 -13.96
N ASP A 71 -1.04 -19.73 -15.17
CA ASP A 71 -1.73 -19.32 -16.39
C ASP A 71 -3.14 -19.94 -16.41
N PHE A 72 -4.17 -19.08 -16.39
CA PHE A 72 -5.51 -19.47 -16.81
C PHE A 72 -5.53 -19.46 -18.34
N GLY A 73 -5.84 -20.62 -18.93
CA GLY A 73 -5.82 -20.84 -20.37
C GLY A 73 -6.76 -19.91 -21.14
N GLU A 74 -6.31 -19.51 -22.33
CA GLU A 74 -7.09 -18.80 -23.35
C GLU A 74 -8.34 -19.62 -23.76
N PRO A 75 -9.51 -19.00 -23.91
CA PRO A 75 -10.58 -19.61 -24.68
C PRO A 75 -10.33 -19.38 -26.17
N ALA A 76 -10.35 -20.47 -26.92
CA ALA A 76 -10.35 -20.48 -28.37
C ALA A 76 -11.51 -19.65 -28.94
N ALA A 77 -11.22 -18.86 -29.97
CA ALA A 77 -12.21 -18.18 -30.78
C ALA A 77 -13.12 -19.22 -31.47
N ASP A 78 -14.41 -19.23 -31.12
CA ASP A 78 -15.42 -20.00 -31.83
C ASP A 78 -16.50 -19.09 -32.42
N GLN A 79 -16.98 -19.50 -33.58
CA GLN A 79 -17.73 -18.68 -34.53
C GLN A 79 -19.13 -18.30 -34.02
N ALA A 80 -19.52 -17.06 -34.28
CA ALA A 80 -20.85 -16.54 -33.98
C ALA A 80 -21.94 -17.31 -34.73
N SER A 81 -22.83 -17.97 -34.00
CA SER A 81 -24.16 -18.36 -34.48
C SER A 81 -25.23 -17.70 -33.60
N THR A 82 -26.04 -16.87 -34.22
CA THR A 82 -27.18 -16.18 -33.59
C THR A 82 -28.21 -17.20 -33.12
N THR A 83 -28.26 -17.47 -31.82
CA THR A 83 -29.31 -18.30 -31.23
C THR A 83 -30.25 -17.40 -30.43
N ASP A 84 -31.52 -17.41 -30.83
CA ASP A 84 -32.65 -16.67 -30.25
C ASP A 84 -32.84 -17.09 -28.78
N SER A 85 -32.37 -16.28 -27.82
CA SER A 85 -32.31 -16.65 -26.41
C SER A 85 -33.66 -16.43 -25.71
N VAL A 86 -34.30 -17.53 -25.34
CA VAL A 86 -35.57 -17.55 -24.59
C VAL A 86 -35.28 -17.98 -23.14
N LEU A 87 -35.66 -17.15 -22.18
CA LEU A 87 -35.54 -17.39 -20.75
C LEU A 87 -36.90 -17.88 -20.19
N THR A 88 -36.90 -18.96 -19.41
CA THR A 88 -38.14 -19.46 -18.77
C THR A 88 -38.05 -19.25 -17.27
N ILE A 89 -39.02 -18.56 -16.68
CA ILE A 89 -39.14 -18.36 -15.23
C ILE A 89 -40.57 -18.76 -14.84
N ASP A 90 -40.72 -19.58 -13.80
CA ASP A 90 -42.00 -20.13 -13.30
C ASP A 90 -42.90 -20.72 -14.40
N GLY A 91 -42.30 -21.45 -15.34
CA GLY A 91 -43.01 -22.13 -16.42
C GLY A 91 -43.50 -21.23 -17.57
N LYS A 92 -43.24 -19.92 -17.54
CA LYS A 92 -43.54 -19.00 -18.65
C LYS A 92 -42.26 -18.62 -19.40
N ARG A 93 -42.32 -18.66 -20.73
CA ARG A 93 -41.21 -18.37 -21.65
C ARG A 93 -41.21 -16.90 -22.07
N TYR A 94 -40.06 -16.25 -21.90
CA TYR A 94 -39.79 -14.86 -22.25
C TYR A 94 -38.69 -14.82 -23.31
N ARG A 95 -38.93 -14.12 -24.42
CA ARG A 95 -37.90 -13.89 -25.45
C ARG A 95 -37.10 -12.65 -25.07
N LEU A 96 -35.78 -12.78 -24.97
CA LEU A 96 -34.91 -11.64 -24.64
C LEU A 96 -34.60 -10.86 -25.91
N GLN A 97 -34.84 -9.55 -25.89
CA GLN A 97 -34.47 -8.63 -26.96
C GLN A 97 -33.30 -7.78 -26.45
N PRO A 98 -32.16 -7.71 -27.16
CA PRO A 98 -31.03 -6.89 -26.73
C PRO A 98 -31.41 -5.41 -26.81
N LEU A 99 -31.16 -4.67 -25.73
CA LEU A 99 -31.26 -3.21 -25.74
C LEU A 99 -30.12 -2.66 -26.63
N VAL A 100 -30.49 -2.02 -27.72
CA VAL A 100 -29.57 -1.15 -28.47
C VAL A 100 -29.57 0.18 -27.74
N GLU A 101 -28.47 0.50 -27.04
CA GLU A 101 -28.24 1.87 -26.56
C GLU A 101 -27.92 2.77 -27.75
N GLU A 102 -28.81 3.72 -28.06
CA GLU A 102 -28.50 4.85 -28.93
C GLU A 102 -27.45 5.74 -28.24
N SER A 103 -26.25 5.79 -28.82
CA SER A 103 -25.17 6.68 -28.40
C SER A 103 -25.54 8.13 -28.73
N VAL A 104 -26.04 8.88 -27.76
CA VAL A 104 -26.08 10.34 -27.83
C VAL A 104 -24.70 10.87 -27.40
N ALA A 105 -23.95 11.39 -28.36
CA ALA A 105 -22.68 12.05 -28.12
C ALA A 105 -22.87 13.27 -27.21
N ARG A 106 -22.29 13.25 -26.00
CA ARG A 106 -22.04 14.43 -25.18
C ARG A 106 -20.54 14.68 -25.16
N SER A 107 -20.13 15.84 -25.69
CA SER A 107 -18.76 16.33 -25.55
C SER A 107 -18.48 16.68 -24.10
N SER A 108 -17.47 16.05 -23.51
CA SER A 108 -16.86 16.53 -22.28
C SER A 108 -15.36 16.68 -22.52
N ASP A 109 -14.96 17.90 -22.90
CA ASP A 109 -13.59 18.37 -22.83
C ASP A 109 -13.22 18.56 -21.36
N HIS A 110 -12.70 17.53 -20.70
CA HIS A 110 -11.90 17.68 -19.48
C HIS A 110 -10.83 16.60 -19.42
N SER A 111 -9.74 16.82 -20.15
CA SER A 111 -8.47 16.11 -19.98
C SER A 111 -7.76 16.63 -18.72
N LEU A 112 -7.69 15.80 -17.68
CA LEU A 112 -6.78 16.01 -16.55
C LEU A 112 -5.38 15.52 -16.94
N ALA A 113 -4.57 16.43 -17.48
CA ALA A 113 -3.13 16.28 -17.60
C ALA A 113 -2.47 17.62 -17.26
N ALA A 114 -1.30 17.54 -16.62
CA ALA A 114 -0.38 18.63 -16.23
C ALA A 114 -0.63 19.30 -14.87
N TYR A 115 -0.04 18.72 -13.83
CA TYR A 115 0.54 19.51 -12.75
C TYR A 115 2.05 19.58 -12.96
N GLU A 116 2.54 20.69 -13.50
CA GLU A 116 3.85 21.22 -13.13
C GLU A 116 3.94 22.72 -13.42
N SER A 117 4.05 23.49 -12.32
CA SER A 117 4.62 24.85 -12.21
C SER A 117 4.09 26.01 -13.08
N ALA A 118 3.40 26.97 -12.44
CA ALA A 118 3.39 28.38 -12.88
C ALA A 118 3.19 29.34 -11.68
N PRO A 119 3.67 30.61 -11.75
CA PRO A 119 3.85 31.53 -10.63
C PRO A 119 2.60 32.37 -10.29
N LEU A 120 2.67 33.04 -9.14
CA LEU A 120 1.70 34.01 -8.60
C LEU A 120 1.28 35.08 -9.63
N LEU A 121 -0.03 35.21 -9.85
CA LEU A 121 -0.66 36.36 -10.51
C LEU A 121 -1.79 36.89 -9.62
N GLU A 122 -1.67 38.17 -9.25
CA GLU A 122 -2.68 38.97 -8.56
C GLU A 122 -3.93 39.13 -9.43
N VAL A 123 -5.12 39.05 -8.80
CA VAL A 123 -6.39 39.41 -9.42
C VAL A 123 -6.89 40.70 -8.78
N PRO A 124 -7.21 41.76 -9.56
CA PRO A 124 -7.87 42.95 -9.02
C PRO A 124 -9.37 42.71 -8.86
N GLU A 125 -9.91 43.16 -7.72
CA GLU A 125 -11.34 43.28 -7.47
C GLU A 125 -11.98 44.30 -8.42
N SER A 126 -13.06 43.92 -9.11
CA SER A 126 -14.20 44.79 -9.46
C SER A 126 -15.27 44.01 -10.22
N GLY A 127 -16.52 44.07 -9.75
CA GLY A 127 -17.69 43.76 -10.60
C GLY A 127 -18.81 42.94 -9.95
N LEU A 128 -19.34 43.34 -8.79
CA LEU A 128 -20.63 42.87 -8.27
C LEU A 128 -21.77 43.66 -8.92
N VAL A 129 -22.54 43.08 -9.86
CA VAL A 129 -23.97 43.39 -10.06
C VAL A 129 -24.72 42.19 -10.68
N GLY A 130 -25.69 41.66 -9.92
CA GLY A 130 -27.02 41.27 -10.43
C GLY A 130 -27.22 39.88 -11.03
N LEU A 131 -27.56 38.89 -10.19
CA LEU A 131 -28.44 37.78 -10.58
C LEU A 131 -29.44 37.51 -9.45
N THR A 132 -30.73 37.53 -9.80
CA THR A 132 -31.89 37.26 -8.92
C THR A 132 -31.96 35.78 -8.54
N PRO A 133 -32.35 35.42 -7.30
CA PRO A 133 -32.48 34.02 -6.91
C PRO A 133 -33.75 33.39 -7.51
N GLU A 134 -33.60 32.26 -8.20
CA GLU A 134 -34.72 31.40 -8.60
C GLU A 134 -35.37 30.74 -7.36
N PRO A 135 -36.70 30.56 -7.34
CA PRO A 135 -37.39 29.92 -6.22
C PRO A 135 -37.16 28.40 -6.22
N VAL A 136 -36.68 27.88 -5.09
CA VAL A 136 -36.65 26.45 -4.79
C VAL A 136 -38.09 25.97 -4.59
N VAL A 137 -38.58 25.14 -5.51
CA VAL A 137 -39.84 24.41 -5.38
C VAL A 137 -39.61 23.21 -4.45
N LEU A 138 -40.12 23.30 -3.22
CA LEU A 138 -40.29 22.15 -2.32
C LEU A 138 -41.51 21.35 -2.78
N ASP A 139 -41.29 20.27 -3.52
CA ASP A 139 -42.34 19.32 -3.87
C ASP A 139 -42.74 18.53 -2.63
N SER A 140 -43.99 18.70 -2.19
CA SER A 140 -44.56 18.01 -1.05
C SER A 140 -44.94 16.58 -1.44
N MET A 141 -43.98 15.67 -1.37
CA MET A 141 -44.26 14.23 -1.46
C MET A 141 -44.74 13.73 -0.09
N GLY A 142 -46.06 13.78 0.09
CA GLY A 142 -46.77 12.94 1.05
C GLY A 142 -46.61 11.48 0.69
N GLN A 143 -45.52 10.86 1.13
CA GLN A 143 -45.38 9.42 1.24
C GLN A 143 -45.20 9.10 2.72
N THR A 144 -46.25 8.55 3.32
CA THR A 144 -46.13 7.67 4.48
C THR A 144 -45.36 6.43 4.04
N SER A 145 -44.06 6.58 3.82
CA SER A 145 -43.14 5.45 3.84
C SER A 145 -43.06 5.06 5.31
N GLY A 146 -43.82 4.03 5.67
CA GLY A 146 -43.47 3.24 6.83
C GLY A 146 -42.00 2.90 6.66
N VAL A 147 -41.15 3.49 7.51
CA VAL A 147 -39.79 3.04 7.68
C VAL A 147 -39.96 1.61 8.19
N ALA A 148 -40.01 0.65 7.27
CA ALA A 148 -39.76 -0.72 7.60
C ALA A 148 -38.37 -0.69 8.23
N MET A 149 -38.33 -0.72 9.56
CA MET A 149 -37.13 -1.05 10.30
C MET A 149 -36.73 -2.41 9.78
N VAL A 150 -35.84 -2.42 8.76
CA VAL A 150 -35.12 -3.62 8.38
C VAL A 150 -34.49 -4.08 9.67
N SER A 151 -34.98 -5.19 10.21
CA SER A 151 -34.40 -5.76 11.42
C SER A 151 -32.91 -5.87 11.16
N PRO A 152 -32.05 -5.38 12.07
CA PRO A 152 -30.61 -5.35 11.81
C PRO A 152 -30.20 -6.77 11.45
N GLN A 153 -29.77 -6.95 10.20
CA GLN A 153 -29.23 -8.23 9.78
C GLN A 153 -27.99 -8.45 10.64
N THR A 154 -28.02 -9.53 11.42
CA THR A 154 -26.94 -9.89 12.32
C THR A 154 -26.06 -10.90 11.60
N VAL A 155 -24.77 -10.59 11.52
CA VAL A 155 -23.78 -11.47 10.89
C VAL A 155 -22.82 -11.96 11.95
N GLN A 156 -22.73 -13.28 12.06
CA GLN A 156 -21.77 -13.92 12.96
C GLN A 156 -20.36 -13.80 12.38
N MET A 157 -19.41 -13.37 13.21
CA MET A 157 -18.04 -13.14 12.81
C MET A 157 -17.10 -13.77 13.83
N ASN A 158 -16.03 -14.41 13.36
CA ASN A 158 -14.91 -14.85 14.18
C ASN A 158 -13.60 -14.27 13.65
N LEU A 159 -12.54 -14.31 14.46
CA LEU A 159 -11.25 -13.73 14.08
C LEU A 159 -10.70 -14.33 12.76
N PRO A 160 -10.67 -15.66 12.55
CA PRO A 160 -10.19 -16.22 11.28
C PRO A 160 -10.98 -15.74 10.06
N THR A 161 -12.30 -15.66 10.16
CA THR A 161 -13.16 -15.14 9.08
C THR A 161 -12.88 -13.66 8.81
N ALA A 162 -12.75 -12.85 9.87
CA ALA A 162 -12.42 -11.44 9.73
C ALA A 162 -11.05 -11.21 9.07
N LEU A 163 -10.05 -12.04 9.38
CA LEU A 163 -8.74 -11.99 8.73
C LEU A 163 -8.79 -12.51 7.29
N ALA A 164 -9.56 -13.56 7.01
CA ALA A 164 -9.73 -14.09 5.66
C ALA A 164 -10.43 -13.11 4.69
N MET A 165 -11.24 -12.18 5.22
CA MET A 165 -11.81 -11.07 4.46
C MET A 165 -10.76 -10.06 3.99
N ILE A 166 -9.58 -10.03 4.64
CA ILE A 166 -8.41 -9.27 4.18
C ILE A 166 -7.67 -10.07 3.10
N ASP A 167 -8.36 -10.35 2.00
CA ASP A 167 -7.78 -10.92 0.78
C ASP A 167 -7.67 -9.81 -0.31
N SER A 168 -7.35 -10.21 -1.54
CA SER A 168 -7.30 -9.38 -2.75
C SER A 168 -8.53 -8.51 -3.00
N GLN A 169 -9.68 -8.85 -2.40
CA GLN A 169 -10.92 -8.07 -2.49
C GLN A 169 -10.93 -6.84 -1.57
N HIS A 170 -10.07 -6.79 -0.54
CA HIS A 170 -9.97 -5.62 0.32
C HIS A 170 -9.39 -4.42 -0.47
N PRO A 171 -10.06 -3.25 -0.53
CA PRO A 171 -9.72 -2.14 -1.42
C PRO A 171 -8.29 -1.62 -1.24
N ALA A 172 -7.79 -1.55 0.00
CA ALA A 172 -6.40 -1.14 0.25
C ALA A 172 -5.38 -2.14 -0.29
N VAL A 173 -5.66 -3.45 -0.18
CA VAL A 173 -4.79 -4.53 -0.67
C VAL A 173 -4.86 -4.57 -2.20
N GLY A 174 -6.07 -4.51 -2.77
CA GLY A 174 -6.29 -4.42 -4.21
C GLY A 174 -5.57 -3.23 -4.84
N LEU A 175 -5.65 -2.04 -4.24
CA LEU A 175 -4.90 -0.85 -4.71
C LEU A 175 -3.39 -1.10 -4.72
N ALA A 176 -2.84 -1.71 -3.68
CA ALA A 176 -1.41 -2.02 -3.59
C ALA A 176 -0.98 -3.08 -4.63
N GLN A 177 -1.83 -4.07 -4.90
CA GLN A 177 -1.61 -5.04 -5.97
C GLN A 177 -1.63 -4.38 -7.36
N TRP A 178 -2.57 -3.48 -7.62
CA TRP A 178 -2.62 -2.74 -8.90
C TRP A 178 -1.42 -1.82 -9.10
N ARG A 179 -0.92 -1.15 -8.05
CA ARG A 179 0.36 -0.41 -8.09
C ARG A 179 1.56 -1.30 -8.40
N THR A 180 1.53 -2.55 -7.95
CA THR A 180 2.56 -3.54 -8.28
C THR A 180 2.47 -3.91 -9.77
N ARG A 181 1.25 -4.16 -10.28
CA ARG A 181 1.03 -4.43 -11.71
C ARG A 181 1.46 -3.27 -12.60
N GLU A 182 1.15 -2.03 -12.20
CA GLU A 182 1.62 -0.81 -12.87
C GLU A 182 3.15 -0.76 -12.95
N ALA A 183 3.85 -1.07 -11.85
CA ALA A 183 5.31 -1.09 -11.84
C ALA A 183 5.91 -2.21 -12.72
N TYR A 184 5.26 -3.38 -12.82
CA TYR A 184 5.66 -4.40 -13.79
C TYR A 184 5.39 -3.98 -15.24
N ALA A 185 4.28 -3.29 -15.51
CA ALA A 185 4.03 -2.74 -16.84
C ALA A 185 5.08 -1.68 -17.22
N ALA A 186 5.50 -0.84 -16.28
CA ALA A 186 6.61 0.11 -16.48
C ALA A 186 7.95 -0.62 -16.72
N LEU A 187 8.20 -1.75 -16.05
CA LEU A 187 9.35 -2.60 -16.34
C LEU A 187 9.27 -3.20 -17.75
N ASP A 188 8.13 -3.71 -18.17
CA ASP A 188 7.98 -4.29 -19.50
C ASP A 188 8.11 -3.23 -20.60
N GLN A 189 7.57 -2.03 -20.37
CA GLN A 189 7.83 -0.86 -21.21
C GLN A 189 9.34 -0.55 -21.30
N ALA A 190 10.05 -0.56 -20.17
CA ALA A 190 11.49 -0.32 -20.14
C ALA A 190 12.28 -1.41 -20.90
N LYS A 191 11.89 -2.68 -20.78
CA LYS A 191 12.53 -3.83 -21.47
C LYS A 191 12.39 -3.76 -22.98
N VAL A 192 11.37 -3.09 -23.51
CA VAL A 192 11.15 -2.95 -24.96
C VAL A 192 11.64 -1.62 -25.51
N LEU A 193 12.29 -0.77 -24.70
CA LEU A 193 12.85 0.50 -25.16
C LEU A 193 13.86 0.33 -26.31
N TRP A 194 14.44 -0.85 -26.51
CA TRP A 194 15.36 -1.16 -27.61
C TRP A 194 14.66 -1.62 -28.90
N LEU A 195 13.33 -1.76 -28.92
CA LEU A 195 12.57 -2.11 -30.12
C LEU A 195 12.22 -0.87 -30.95
N PRO A 196 12.22 -0.95 -32.29
CA PRO A 196 11.74 0.13 -33.14
C PRO A 196 10.22 0.30 -33.01
N SER A 197 9.76 1.53 -33.19
CA SER A 197 8.35 1.88 -33.37
C SER A 197 7.99 1.92 -34.85
N ILE A 198 6.78 1.50 -35.20
CA ILE A 198 6.22 1.62 -36.54
C ILE A 198 5.26 2.81 -36.62
N GLN A 199 5.34 3.56 -37.71
CA GLN A 199 4.56 4.75 -37.99
C GLN A 199 4.11 4.71 -39.45
N ALA A 200 2.80 4.75 -39.67
CA ALA A 200 2.24 5.01 -40.97
C ALA A 200 1.74 6.46 -41.00
N GLY A 201 1.87 7.12 -42.14
CA GLY A 201 1.49 8.53 -42.23
C GLY A 201 1.24 9.01 -43.64
N PHE A 202 0.70 10.22 -43.69
CA PHE A 202 0.52 11.03 -44.89
C PHE A 202 1.09 12.42 -44.61
N SER A 203 1.77 12.99 -45.59
CA SER A 203 2.18 14.40 -45.54
C SER A 203 1.95 15.04 -46.90
N PHE A 204 1.44 16.27 -46.88
CA PHE A 204 1.34 17.14 -48.04
C PHE A 204 2.10 18.42 -47.73
N HIS A 205 2.91 18.88 -48.67
CA HIS A 205 3.71 20.08 -48.55
C HIS A 205 3.55 20.92 -49.81
N ARG A 206 3.11 22.16 -49.65
CA ARG A 206 3.00 23.17 -50.69
C ARG A 206 3.89 24.34 -50.34
N HIS A 207 4.69 24.81 -51.30
CA HIS A 207 5.52 26.00 -51.17
C HIS A 207 5.29 26.89 -52.37
N ASP A 208 4.92 28.15 -52.09
CA ASP A 208 4.71 29.20 -53.07
C ASP A 208 5.67 30.37 -52.76
N GLY A 209 6.30 30.92 -53.79
CA GLY A 209 7.15 32.10 -53.68
C GLY A 209 8.65 31.79 -53.66
N ASN A 210 9.43 32.79 -53.26
CA ASN A 210 10.89 32.72 -53.25
C ASN A 210 11.42 31.50 -52.47
N TYR A 211 12.26 30.72 -53.14
CA TYR A 211 13.03 29.60 -52.61
C TYR A 211 14.51 29.84 -52.90
N GLN A 212 15.37 29.66 -51.90
CA GLN A 212 16.81 29.76 -52.11
C GLN A 212 17.37 28.39 -52.51
N SER A 213 17.90 28.30 -53.73
CA SER A 213 18.58 27.12 -54.26
C SER A 213 19.90 26.85 -53.53
N SER A 214 20.42 25.62 -53.60
CA SER A 214 21.66 25.21 -52.94
C SER A 214 22.91 25.98 -53.40
N ASN A 215 22.86 26.62 -54.57
CA ASN A 215 23.91 27.52 -55.08
C ASN A 215 23.75 28.98 -54.62
N GLY A 216 22.74 29.29 -53.79
CA GLY A 216 22.50 30.60 -53.21
C GLY A 216 21.50 31.48 -53.99
N ASP A 217 21.10 31.06 -55.19
CA ASP A 217 20.16 31.81 -56.03
C ASP A 217 18.75 31.84 -55.42
N ILE A 218 18.10 32.99 -55.47
CA ILE A 218 16.68 33.12 -55.11
C ILE A 218 15.86 32.91 -56.38
N VAL A 219 15.08 31.83 -56.38
CA VAL A 219 14.17 31.47 -57.47
C VAL A 219 12.75 31.49 -56.95
N ASP A 220 11.81 32.03 -57.72
CA ASP A 220 10.39 31.91 -57.41
C ASP A 220 9.93 30.49 -57.79
N VAL A 221 9.37 29.74 -56.82
CA VAL A 221 8.98 28.34 -57.01
C VAL A 221 7.59 28.11 -56.48
N ASN A 222 6.76 27.46 -57.28
CA ASN A 222 5.47 26.92 -56.87
C ASN A 222 5.54 25.39 -56.94
N ARG A 223 5.77 24.73 -55.81
CA ARG A 223 5.93 23.28 -55.74
C ARG A 223 4.99 22.65 -54.71
N ASN A 224 4.41 21.53 -55.08
CA ASN A 224 3.71 20.63 -54.17
C ASN A 224 4.41 19.28 -54.13
N SER A 225 4.41 18.64 -52.97
CA SER A 225 4.79 17.24 -52.81
C SER A 225 3.88 16.58 -51.80
N PHE A 226 3.59 15.31 -52.01
CA PHE A 226 2.90 14.50 -51.02
C PHE A 226 3.60 13.16 -50.87
N GLN A 227 3.41 12.58 -49.68
CA GLN A 227 3.92 11.28 -49.31
C GLN A 227 2.83 10.53 -48.56
N TYR A 228 2.73 9.22 -48.79
CA TYR A 228 1.92 8.32 -47.97
C TYR A 228 2.61 6.97 -47.83
N GLY A 229 2.35 6.26 -46.72
CA GLY A 229 2.89 4.93 -46.47
C GLY A 229 3.51 4.81 -45.09
N LEU A 230 4.62 4.08 -44.99
CA LEU A 230 5.42 3.99 -43.78
C LEU A 230 6.36 5.20 -43.72
N GLY A 231 6.04 6.11 -42.80
CA GLY A 231 6.73 7.39 -42.62
C GLY A 231 5.98 8.56 -43.28
N ALA A 232 6.31 9.77 -42.84
CA ALA A 232 5.74 11.00 -43.37
C ALA A 232 6.68 12.20 -43.18
N GLY A 233 6.50 13.21 -44.01
CA GLY A 233 7.20 14.49 -43.90
C GLY A 233 8.40 14.63 -44.84
N ALA A 234 8.51 13.79 -45.88
CA ALA A 234 9.41 14.07 -46.99
C ALA A 234 8.93 15.32 -47.75
N THR A 235 9.86 16.24 -48.04
CA THR A 235 9.57 17.46 -48.79
C THR A 235 10.62 17.66 -49.88
N GLY A 236 10.17 17.79 -51.14
CA GLY A 236 11.07 17.91 -52.29
C GLY A 236 12.16 16.84 -52.31
N ALA A 237 13.43 17.27 -52.37
CA ALA A 237 14.61 16.41 -52.41
C ALA A 237 15.09 15.90 -51.04
N GLY A 238 14.49 16.33 -49.92
CA GLY A 238 14.86 15.86 -48.58
C GLY A 238 14.38 14.44 -48.30
N THR A 239 15.09 13.68 -47.46
CA THR A 239 14.68 12.34 -46.99
C THR A 239 13.45 12.43 -46.07
N THR A 240 12.79 11.30 -45.81
CA THR A 240 11.70 11.18 -44.81
C THR A 240 12.25 11.24 -43.37
N ASN A 241 13.05 12.26 -43.05
CA ASN A 241 13.75 12.39 -41.77
C ASN A 241 12.85 12.94 -40.64
N THR A 242 11.72 13.56 -40.98
CA THR A 242 10.84 14.18 -39.98
C THR A 242 10.10 13.13 -39.13
N ARG A 243 9.52 12.11 -39.77
CA ARG A 243 8.86 10.97 -39.10
C ARG A 243 9.10 9.69 -39.89
N PRO A 244 10.18 8.95 -39.61
CA PRO A 244 10.46 7.69 -40.29
C PRO A 244 9.38 6.64 -40.05
N GLY A 245 9.17 5.76 -41.02
CA GLY A 245 8.14 4.72 -40.95
C GLY A 245 8.43 3.60 -39.95
N LEU A 246 9.69 3.20 -39.84
CA LEU A 246 10.24 2.46 -38.72
C LEU A 246 11.26 3.38 -38.07
N VAL A 247 11.08 3.68 -36.79
CA VAL A 247 12.03 4.50 -36.03
C VAL A 247 12.52 3.75 -34.80
N ALA A 248 13.83 3.60 -34.72
CA ALA A 248 14.52 3.07 -33.55
C ALA A 248 15.31 4.22 -32.94
N GLN A 249 14.77 4.84 -31.89
CA GLN A 249 15.42 5.93 -31.16
C GLN A 249 15.81 5.42 -29.77
N PHE A 250 17.10 5.12 -29.60
CA PHE A 250 17.62 4.59 -28.35
C PHE A 250 18.65 5.53 -27.76
N HIS A 251 18.32 6.12 -26.62
CA HIS A 251 19.34 6.60 -25.70
C HIS A 251 19.95 5.36 -25.04
N MET A 252 21.15 4.94 -25.46
CA MET A 252 21.72 3.66 -25.00
C MET A 252 21.85 3.59 -23.46
N ALA A 253 22.10 4.74 -22.81
CA ALA A 253 22.07 4.84 -21.37
C ALA A 253 20.71 4.39 -20.79
N ASP A 254 19.61 4.87 -21.37
CA ASP A 254 18.28 4.52 -20.91
C ASP A 254 17.93 3.06 -21.24
N ALA A 255 18.25 2.59 -22.44
CA ALA A 255 18.02 1.19 -22.81
C ALA A 255 18.74 0.19 -21.88
N ILE A 256 19.91 0.55 -21.33
CA ILE A 256 20.69 -0.31 -20.43
C ILE A 256 20.23 -0.20 -18.96
N PHE A 257 19.94 1.01 -18.49
CA PHE A 257 19.72 1.27 -17.06
C PHE A 257 18.23 1.39 -16.68
N GLN A 258 17.34 1.86 -17.56
CA GLN A 258 15.91 1.96 -17.24
C GLN A 258 15.27 0.62 -16.87
N PRO A 259 15.55 -0.51 -17.56
CA PRO A 259 15.02 -1.81 -17.14
C PRO A 259 15.46 -2.18 -15.72
N LYS A 260 16.71 -1.87 -15.34
CA LYS A 260 17.23 -2.16 -13.99
C LYS A 260 16.56 -1.27 -12.94
N VAL A 261 16.41 0.01 -13.22
CA VAL A 261 15.71 0.96 -12.34
C VAL A 261 14.25 0.53 -12.15
N ALA A 262 13.55 0.21 -13.23
CA ALA A 262 12.16 -0.24 -13.21
C ALA A 262 12.01 -1.58 -12.49
N GLU A 263 12.95 -2.51 -12.67
CA GLU A 263 12.95 -3.80 -11.97
C GLU A 263 13.05 -3.62 -10.45
N LYS A 264 14.02 -2.84 -9.97
CA LYS A 264 14.16 -2.56 -8.53
C LYS A 264 12.96 -1.80 -7.97
N THR A 265 12.34 -0.94 -8.78
CA THR A 265 11.10 -0.23 -8.43
C THR A 265 9.92 -1.21 -8.33
N ALA A 266 9.79 -2.17 -9.25
CA ALA A 266 8.76 -3.20 -9.19
C ALA A 266 8.91 -4.10 -7.94
N TRP A 267 10.14 -4.49 -7.58
CA TRP A 267 10.41 -5.19 -6.32
C TRP A 267 10.02 -4.36 -5.10
N ALA A 268 10.36 -3.06 -5.10
CA ALA A 268 9.94 -2.16 -4.04
C ALA A 268 8.41 -2.13 -3.88
N ARG A 269 7.67 -2.02 -4.99
CA ARG A 269 6.19 -2.05 -4.97
C ARG A 269 5.63 -3.38 -4.49
N GLY A 270 6.25 -4.51 -4.85
CA GLY A 270 5.87 -5.82 -4.34
C GLY A 270 6.01 -5.92 -2.82
N HIS A 271 7.11 -5.44 -2.26
CA HIS A 271 7.30 -5.38 -0.80
C HIS A 271 6.34 -4.39 -0.12
N ALA A 272 6.07 -3.24 -0.73
CA ALA A 272 5.08 -2.28 -0.25
C ALA A 272 3.69 -2.93 -0.14
N ALA A 273 3.30 -3.74 -1.14
CA ALA A 273 2.02 -4.45 -1.13
C ALA A 273 1.92 -5.47 0.01
N ALA A 274 3.01 -6.19 0.31
CA ALA A 274 3.06 -7.08 1.48
C ALA A 274 2.94 -6.29 2.80
N GLY A 275 3.56 -5.11 2.91
CA GLY A 275 3.41 -4.23 4.07
C GLY A 275 1.96 -3.77 4.28
N VAL A 276 1.27 -3.39 3.20
CA VAL A 276 -0.16 -3.01 3.24
C VAL A 276 -1.04 -4.17 3.70
N LEU A 277 -0.82 -5.38 3.18
CA LEU A 277 -1.53 -6.58 3.62
C LEU A 277 -1.34 -6.81 5.12
N ASN A 278 -0.09 -6.83 5.58
CA ASN A 278 0.28 -7.01 6.98
C ASN A 278 -0.38 -5.98 7.90
N GLN A 279 -0.47 -4.72 7.44
CA GLN A 279 -1.13 -3.64 8.18
C GLN A 279 -2.66 -3.83 8.25
N GLN A 280 -3.30 -4.25 7.15
CA GLN A 280 -4.75 -4.50 7.17
C GLN A 280 -5.10 -5.70 8.06
N LEU A 281 -4.27 -6.76 8.08
CA LEU A 281 -4.43 -7.88 9.01
C LEU A 281 -4.37 -7.43 10.47
N LEU A 282 -3.40 -6.58 10.83
CA LEU A 282 -3.32 -5.99 12.18
C LEU A 282 -4.56 -5.16 12.53
N ARG A 283 -5.04 -4.33 11.59
CA ARG A 283 -6.24 -3.50 11.78
C ARG A 283 -7.48 -4.37 12.02
N ALA A 284 -7.69 -5.41 11.22
CA ALA A 284 -8.80 -6.34 11.39
C ALA A 284 -8.72 -7.09 12.73
N ALA A 285 -7.54 -7.59 13.12
CA ALA A 285 -7.35 -8.27 14.40
C ALA A 285 -7.64 -7.35 15.61
N THR A 286 -7.17 -6.11 15.55
CA THR A 286 -7.40 -5.10 16.60
C THR A 286 -8.88 -4.73 16.69
N ALA A 287 -9.52 -4.46 15.54
CA ALA A 287 -10.95 -4.12 15.48
C ALA A 287 -11.85 -5.27 15.94
N TYR A 288 -11.49 -6.52 15.65
CA TYR A 288 -12.21 -7.69 16.16
C TYR A 288 -12.08 -7.82 17.68
N THR A 289 -10.89 -7.55 18.22
CA THR A 289 -10.66 -7.55 19.67
C THR A 289 -11.46 -6.43 20.36
N GLU A 290 -11.56 -5.25 19.75
CA GLU A 290 -12.43 -4.14 20.22
C GLU A 290 -13.92 -4.52 20.21
N LEU A 291 -14.38 -5.23 19.17
CA LEU A 291 -15.75 -5.74 19.10
C LEU A 291 -16.02 -6.71 20.27
N LEU A 292 -15.13 -7.66 20.48
CA LEU A 292 -15.26 -8.65 21.55
C LEU A 292 -15.25 -7.97 22.93
N GLU A 293 -14.39 -6.97 23.13
CA GLU A 293 -14.38 -6.13 24.33
C GLU A 293 -15.74 -5.46 24.57
N ALA A 294 -16.31 -4.80 23.55
CA ALA A 294 -17.57 -4.09 23.68
C ALA A 294 -18.73 -5.02 24.09
N TYR A 295 -18.80 -6.23 23.51
CA TYR A 295 -19.81 -7.22 23.88
C TYR A 295 -19.61 -7.75 25.30
N GLN A 296 -18.38 -8.06 25.71
CA GLN A 296 -18.12 -8.50 27.09
C GLN A 296 -18.41 -7.41 28.12
N ASP A 297 -18.09 -6.16 27.80
CA ASP A 297 -18.36 -5.04 28.70
C ASP A 297 -19.87 -4.80 28.87
N ALA A 298 -20.66 -4.93 27.80
CA ALA A 298 -22.11 -4.88 27.88
C ALA A 298 -22.67 -6.01 28.77
N ARG A 299 -22.13 -7.23 28.63
CA ARG A 299 -22.50 -8.37 29.50
C ARG A 299 -22.16 -8.12 30.98
N VAL A 300 -21.00 -7.55 31.28
CA VAL A 300 -20.63 -7.18 32.65
C VAL A 300 -21.61 -6.15 33.23
N LEU A 301 -22.05 -5.18 32.43
CA LEU A 301 -23.07 -4.20 32.83
C LEU A 301 -24.45 -4.85 33.06
N GLU A 302 -24.86 -5.80 32.22
CA GLU A 302 -26.10 -6.55 32.40
C GLU A 302 -26.09 -7.37 33.70
N GLU A 303 -24.97 -8.03 34.01
CA GLU A 303 -24.81 -8.76 35.26
C GLU A 303 -24.81 -7.84 36.48
N SER A 304 -24.17 -6.66 36.38
CA SER A 304 -24.21 -5.61 37.43
C SER A 304 -25.63 -5.10 37.64
N ARG A 305 -26.38 -4.86 36.56
CA ARG A 305 -27.79 -4.46 36.57
C ARG A 305 -28.67 -5.47 37.28
N GLU A 306 -28.47 -6.77 37.04
CA GLU A 306 -29.20 -7.84 37.74
C GLU A 306 -28.97 -7.78 39.25
N ARG A 307 -27.69 -7.66 39.67
CA ARG A 307 -27.33 -7.59 41.09
C ARG A 307 -27.94 -6.36 41.78
N VAL A 308 -27.84 -5.18 41.17
CA VAL A 308 -28.43 -3.95 41.73
C VAL A 308 -29.95 -3.99 41.72
N ARG A 309 -30.58 -4.58 40.70
CA ARG A 309 -32.03 -4.74 40.66
C ARG A 309 -32.55 -5.67 41.76
N GLN A 310 -31.83 -6.75 42.06
CA GLN A 310 -32.17 -7.62 43.20
C GLN A 310 -32.04 -6.86 44.52
N LEU A 311 -30.94 -6.11 44.71
CA LEU A 311 -30.76 -5.27 45.89
C LEU A 311 -31.85 -4.20 46.02
N ALA A 312 -32.23 -3.55 44.92
CA ALA A 312 -33.30 -2.55 44.89
C ALA A 312 -34.65 -3.13 45.32
N ARG A 313 -34.98 -4.36 44.89
CA ARG A 313 -36.18 -5.07 45.35
C ARG A 313 -36.15 -5.31 46.85
N ILE A 314 -35.06 -5.88 47.36
CA ILE A 314 -34.88 -6.11 48.80
C ILE A 314 -35.07 -4.80 49.57
N THR A 315 -34.38 -3.72 49.19
CA THR A 315 -34.51 -2.44 49.91
C THR A 315 -35.90 -1.82 49.84
N SER A 316 -36.64 -2.02 48.73
CA SER A 316 -38.03 -1.56 48.59
C SER A 316 -38.94 -2.33 49.52
N ASP A 317 -38.84 -3.66 49.53
CA ASP A 317 -39.67 -4.54 50.36
C ASP A 317 -39.47 -4.25 51.86
N PHE A 318 -38.22 -4.03 52.29
CA PHE A 318 -37.90 -3.64 53.67
C PHE A 318 -38.44 -2.24 54.03
N ALA A 319 -38.37 -1.28 53.11
CA ALA A 319 -38.92 0.07 53.34
C ALA A 319 -40.46 0.04 53.45
N GLU A 320 -41.14 -0.70 52.57
CA GLU A 320 -42.60 -0.88 52.60
C GLU A 320 -43.08 -1.60 53.87
N ALA A 321 -42.30 -2.57 54.36
CA ALA A 321 -42.56 -3.25 55.63
C ALA A 321 -42.23 -2.39 56.88
N GLY A 322 -41.66 -1.19 56.70
CA GLY A 322 -41.22 -0.31 57.79
C GLY A 322 -39.97 -0.80 58.53
N GLN A 323 -39.25 -1.77 57.96
CA GLN A 323 -38.04 -2.39 58.52
C GLN A 323 -36.74 -1.83 57.92
N GLY A 324 -36.84 -0.96 56.89
CA GLY A 324 -35.72 -0.30 56.23
C GLY A 324 -35.97 1.20 56.00
N MET A 325 -34.92 1.92 55.59
CA MET A 325 -35.01 3.36 55.30
C MET A 325 -35.46 3.61 53.85
N GLN A 326 -36.46 4.47 53.65
CA GLN A 326 -36.88 4.92 52.31
C GLN A 326 -35.69 5.51 51.51
N ALA A 327 -34.79 6.23 52.19
CA ALA A 327 -33.59 6.80 51.56
C ALA A 327 -32.65 5.74 50.94
N ASP A 328 -32.59 4.53 51.50
CA ASP A 328 -31.80 3.44 50.93
C ASP A 328 -32.50 2.84 49.70
N ALA A 329 -33.82 2.68 49.74
CA ALA A 329 -34.61 2.25 48.58
C ALA A 329 -34.49 3.24 47.41
N ASP A 330 -34.62 4.54 47.68
CA ASP A 330 -34.46 5.60 46.69
C ASP A 330 -33.04 5.62 46.10
N ARG A 331 -32.01 5.35 46.92
CA ARG A 331 -30.62 5.22 46.47
C ARG A 331 -30.45 4.04 45.52
N MET A 332 -30.99 2.86 45.84
CA MET A 332 -30.89 1.68 44.96
C MET A 332 -31.65 1.88 43.65
N GLN A 333 -32.82 2.51 43.70
CA GLN A 333 -33.56 2.88 42.50
C GLN A 333 -32.76 3.85 41.62
N THR A 334 -32.11 4.85 42.21
CA THR A 334 -31.24 5.79 41.49
C THR A 334 -30.09 5.05 40.80
N GLU A 335 -29.42 4.15 41.52
CA GLU A 335 -28.30 3.42 40.93
C GLU A 335 -28.71 2.44 39.83
N LEU A 336 -29.90 1.83 39.94
CA LEU A 336 -30.45 1.02 38.85
C LEU A 336 -30.66 1.87 37.58
N ARG A 337 -31.15 3.11 37.71
CA ARG A 337 -31.29 4.04 36.58
C ARG A 337 -29.94 4.45 35.98
N LEU A 338 -28.92 4.63 36.82
CA LEU A 338 -27.57 4.94 36.35
C LEU A 338 -26.94 3.76 35.61
N ILE A 339 -27.17 2.52 36.06
CA ILE A 339 -26.75 1.33 35.32
C ILE A 339 -27.52 1.17 34.00
N ASP A 340 -28.84 1.40 33.99
CA ASP A 340 -29.63 1.40 32.75
C ASP A 340 -29.05 2.40 31.72
N SER A 341 -28.65 3.59 32.16
CA SER A 341 -27.99 4.58 31.30
C SER A 341 -26.62 4.09 30.81
N ARG A 342 -25.80 3.48 31.68
CA ARG A 342 -24.51 2.88 31.29
C ARG A 342 -24.68 1.73 30.29
N LEU A 343 -25.74 0.93 30.40
CA LEU A 343 -26.05 -0.17 29.49
C LEU A 343 -26.36 0.35 28.08
N VAL A 344 -27.11 1.45 27.95
CA VAL A 344 -27.33 2.12 26.66
C VAL A 344 -25.99 2.57 26.04
N GLY A 345 -25.09 3.15 26.83
CA GLY A 345 -23.73 3.49 26.37
C GLY A 345 -22.85 2.27 26.05
N GLY A 346 -23.13 1.10 26.65
CA GLY A 346 -22.53 -0.18 26.27
C GLY A 346 -22.99 -0.66 24.90
N GLN A 347 -24.30 -0.58 24.63
CA GLN A 347 -24.90 -0.92 23.34
C GLN A 347 -24.40 0.00 22.22
N GLU A 348 -24.24 1.30 22.51
CA GLU A 348 -23.59 2.25 21.60
C GLU A 348 -22.18 1.78 21.23
N ARG A 349 -21.35 1.41 22.22
CA ARG A 349 -19.98 0.93 21.98
C ARG A 349 -19.95 -0.34 21.14
N VAL A 350 -20.91 -1.26 21.33
CA VAL A 350 -21.07 -2.44 20.46
C VAL A 350 -21.36 -2.03 19.02
N ALA A 351 -22.32 -1.11 18.80
CA ALA A 351 -22.66 -0.64 17.45
C ALA A 351 -21.46 0.06 16.77
N VAL A 352 -20.72 0.89 17.51
CA VAL A 352 -19.51 1.57 17.02
C VAL A 352 -18.40 0.56 16.69
N ALA A 353 -18.13 -0.40 17.56
CA ALA A 353 -17.11 -1.41 17.32
C ALA A 353 -17.48 -2.32 16.13
N SER A 354 -18.77 -2.64 15.96
CA SER A 354 -19.28 -3.36 14.80
C SER A 354 -19.01 -2.59 13.51
N ALA A 355 -19.35 -1.30 13.48
CA ALA A 355 -19.09 -0.45 12.33
C ALA A 355 -17.59 -0.31 12.01
N ARG A 356 -16.73 -0.22 13.04
CA ARG A 356 -15.27 -0.18 12.87
C ARG A 356 -14.72 -1.48 12.31
N LEU A 357 -15.19 -2.64 12.79
CA LEU A 357 -14.77 -3.93 12.23
C LEU A 357 -15.25 -4.07 10.79
N ALA A 358 -16.51 -3.75 10.50
CA ALA A 358 -17.05 -3.76 9.14
C ALA A 358 -16.20 -2.89 8.19
N GLN A 359 -15.82 -1.69 8.62
CA GLN A 359 -14.90 -0.83 7.87
C GLN A 359 -13.51 -1.49 7.69
N ALA A 360 -12.94 -2.06 8.76
CA ALA A 360 -11.61 -2.66 8.73
C ALA A 360 -11.51 -3.88 7.81
N ILE A 361 -12.61 -4.62 7.61
CA ILE A 361 -12.69 -5.75 6.68
C ILE A 361 -13.38 -5.38 5.35
N SER A 362 -13.69 -4.10 5.15
CA SER A 362 -14.39 -3.57 3.97
C SER A 362 -15.73 -4.23 3.64
N MET A 363 -16.49 -4.57 4.69
CA MET A 363 -17.87 -5.02 4.61
C MET A 363 -18.85 -3.84 4.74
N HIS A 364 -20.06 -3.99 4.22
CA HIS A 364 -21.11 -2.98 4.34
C HIS A 364 -21.47 -2.70 5.82
N SER A 365 -21.61 -1.44 6.20
CA SER A 365 -21.82 -1.00 7.60
C SER A 365 -23.28 -1.09 8.09
N GLY A 366 -24.20 -1.62 7.28
CA GLY A 366 -25.63 -1.75 7.64
C GLY A 366 -25.94 -2.95 8.54
N GLU A 367 -25.01 -3.87 8.70
CA GLU A 367 -25.18 -5.11 9.46
C GLU A 367 -24.54 -5.00 10.84
N THR A 368 -25.18 -5.59 11.86
CA THR A 368 -24.57 -5.69 13.19
C THR A 368 -23.76 -6.98 13.28
N LEU A 369 -22.47 -6.85 13.54
CA LEU A 369 -21.56 -7.96 13.70
C LEU A 369 -21.68 -8.54 15.11
N LEU A 370 -21.91 -9.85 15.18
CA LEU A 370 -21.96 -10.62 16.42
C LEU A 370 -20.72 -11.52 16.50
N PRO A 371 -19.83 -11.34 17.50
CA PRO A 371 -18.70 -12.23 17.68
C PRO A 371 -19.18 -13.65 18.02
N MET A 372 -18.58 -14.66 17.41
CA MET A 372 -18.83 -16.06 17.75
C MET A 372 -18.12 -16.48 19.05
N ASP A 373 -17.07 -15.75 19.44
CA ASP A 373 -16.33 -16.02 20.67
C ASP A 373 -17.15 -15.60 21.89
N VAL A 374 -17.37 -16.55 22.81
CA VAL A 374 -18.25 -16.35 23.99
C VAL A 374 -17.60 -15.45 25.04
N THR A 375 -16.27 -15.42 25.11
CA THR A 375 -15.46 -14.67 26.09
C THR A 375 -14.13 -14.27 25.48
N VAL A 376 -13.58 -13.11 25.86
CA VAL A 376 -12.19 -12.77 25.54
C VAL A 376 -11.26 -13.71 26.30
N VAL A 377 -10.38 -14.40 25.58
CA VAL A 377 -9.33 -15.25 26.15
C VAL A 377 -7.97 -14.60 25.87
N PRO A 378 -7.03 -14.62 26.83
CA PRO A 378 -5.66 -14.19 26.57
C PRO A 378 -5.00 -15.01 25.45
N LEU A 379 -4.41 -14.32 24.48
CA LEU A 379 -3.69 -14.93 23.37
C LEU A 379 -2.19 -14.90 23.66
N GLU A 380 -1.52 -16.03 23.43
CA GLU A 380 -0.06 -16.12 23.46
C GLU A 380 0.45 -16.45 22.06
N LEU A 381 0.72 -15.40 21.27
CA LEU A 381 1.25 -15.54 19.91
C LEU A 381 2.78 -15.66 19.91
N MET A 382 3.44 -15.18 20.97
CA MET A 382 4.88 -15.24 21.16
C MET A 382 5.22 -15.87 22.50
N ALA A 383 6.28 -16.67 22.53
CA ALA A 383 6.83 -17.23 23.76
C ALA A 383 7.26 -16.12 24.73
N ALA A 384 6.84 -16.25 25.98
CA ALA A 384 7.23 -15.35 27.06
C ALA A 384 8.75 -15.36 27.27
N GLY A 385 9.33 -14.21 27.61
CA GLY A 385 10.75 -14.10 27.95
C GLY A 385 11.72 -14.05 26.77
N THR A 386 11.23 -13.92 25.53
CA THR A 386 12.11 -13.71 24.37
C THR A 386 12.89 -12.41 24.51
N ASP A 387 14.21 -12.48 24.30
CA ASP A 387 15.09 -11.30 24.40
C ASP A 387 14.74 -10.21 23.37
N LYS A 388 14.70 -8.95 23.82
CA LYS A 388 14.33 -7.80 22.97
C LYS A 388 15.30 -7.60 21.82
N ALA A 389 16.60 -7.84 22.00
CA ALA A 389 17.58 -7.66 20.93
C ALA A 389 17.37 -8.70 19.81
N SER A 390 17.05 -9.94 20.17
CA SER A 390 16.65 -10.99 19.22
C SER A 390 15.38 -10.63 18.43
N LEU A 391 14.37 -10.08 19.10
CA LEU A 391 13.14 -9.61 18.45
C LEU A 391 13.43 -8.47 17.45
N ILE A 392 14.26 -7.50 17.82
CA ILE A 392 14.66 -6.41 16.92
C ILE A 392 15.40 -6.97 15.71
N SER A 393 16.36 -7.87 15.90
CA SER A 393 17.08 -8.50 14.79
C SER A 393 16.14 -9.23 13.82
N THR A 394 15.17 -9.96 14.36
CA THR A 394 14.14 -10.66 13.59
C THR A 394 13.32 -9.68 12.75
N GLY A 395 12.78 -8.64 13.37
CA GLY A 395 11.97 -7.63 12.67
C GLY A 395 12.75 -6.86 11.61
N LEU A 396 14.02 -6.51 11.87
CA LEU A 396 14.88 -5.85 10.88
C LEU A 396 15.16 -6.72 9.64
N ALA A 397 15.06 -8.05 9.75
CA ALA A 397 15.27 -8.98 8.64
C ALA A 397 13.98 -9.30 7.86
N SER A 398 12.84 -9.37 8.55
CA SER A 398 11.58 -9.84 7.98
C SER A 398 10.70 -8.73 7.39
N ARG A 399 10.69 -7.53 8.01
CA ARG A 399 9.73 -6.45 7.73
C ARG A 399 9.71 -6.04 6.25
N PRO A 400 8.53 -6.08 5.59
CA PRO A 400 8.42 -5.69 4.18
C PRO A 400 8.87 -4.25 3.89
N GLU A 401 8.64 -3.32 4.80
CA GLU A 401 8.96 -1.90 4.65
C GLU A 401 10.48 -1.67 4.50
N LEU A 402 11.30 -2.50 5.15
CA LEU A 402 12.76 -2.47 5.00
C LEU A 402 13.23 -3.05 3.67
N LYS A 403 12.54 -4.09 3.17
CA LYS A 403 12.80 -4.68 1.85
C LYS A 403 12.39 -3.72 0.72
N GLU A 404 11.28 -3.00 0.90
CA GLU A 404 10.88 -1.88 0.03
C GLU A 404 11.97 -0.81 0.01
N SER A 405 12.36 -0.29 1.17
CA SER A 405 13.38 0.75 1.31
C SER A 405 14.72 0.32 0.69
N GLN A 406 15.14 -0.92 0.89
CA GLN A 406 16.33 -1.49 0.27
C GLN A 406 16.24 -1.52 -1.27
N SER A 407 15.08 -1.89 -1.81
CA SER A 407 14.85 -1.93 -3.25
C SER A 407 14.82 -0.52 -3.87
N LEU A 408 14.26 0.46 -3.16
CA LEU A 408 14.30 1.88 -3.57
C LEU A 408 15.72 2.44 -3.57
N VAL A 409 16.55 2.09 -2.58
CA VAL A 409 17.99 2.44 -2.59
C VAL A 409 18.68 1.83 -3.81
N ALA A 410 18.38 0.57 -4.13
CA ALA A 410 18.94 -0.09 -5.31
C ALA A 410 18.50 0.59 -6.62
N ALA A 411 17.22 0.97 -6.74
CA ALA A 411 16.70 1.71 -7.89
C ALA A 411 17.40 3.08 -8.05
N ALA A 412 17.57 3.82 -6.96
CA ALA A 412 18.28 5.10 -6.96
C ALA A 412 19.75 4.94 -7.37
N CYS A 413 20.42 3.87 -6.94
CA CYS A 413 21.80 3.58 -7.33
C CYS A 413 21.92 3.30 -8.84
N GLU A 414 21.00 2.54 -9.43
CA GLU A 414 21.00 2.30 -10.88
C GLU A 414 20.70 3.59 -11.67
N ALA A 415 19.80 4.44 -11.17
CA ALA A 415 19.54 5.76 -11.76
C ALA A 415 20.76 6.69 -11.66
N TYR A 416 21.53 6.60 -10.58
CA TYR A 416 22.80 7.33 -10.46
C TYR A 416 23.86 6.82 -11.45
N LYS A 417 24.00 5.51 -11.61
CA LYS A 417 24.90 4.91 -12.62
C LYS A 417 24.53 5.37 -14.04
N ARG A 418 23.24 5.43 -14.38
CA ARG A 418 22.77 5.99 -15.66
C ARG A 418 23.39 7.37 -15.93
N GLU A 419 23.34 8.30 -14.97
CA GLU A 419 23.92 9.65 -15.12
C GLU A 419 25.46 9.65 -15.17
N GLN A 420 26.13 8.67 -14.57
CA GLN A 420 27.58 8.52 -14.66
C GLN A 420 28.02 8.07 -16.06
N TYR A 421 27.29 7.11 -16.63
CA TYR A 421 27.64 6.50 -17.91
C TYR A 421 27.06 7.22 -19.13
N ALA A 422 26.03 8.06 -18.96
CA ALA A 422 25.34 8.74 -20.07
C ALA A 422 26.26 9.44 -21.08
N PRO A 423 27.31 10.20 -20.70
CA PRO A 423 28.18 10.86 -21.68
C PRO A 423 29.06 9.90 -22.51
N PHE A 424 29.24 8.66 -22.04
CA PHE A 424 30.13 7.68 -22.67
C PHE A 424 29.40 6.72 -23.62
N VAL A 425 28.06 6.75 -23.63
CA VAL A 425 27.24 5.91 -24.49
C VAL A 425 26.48 6.78 -25.50
N PRO A 426 26.47 6.42 -26.79
CA PRO A 426 25.82 7.23 -27.80
C PRO A 426 24.29 7.12 -27.70
N SER A 427 23.62 8.11 -28.27
CA SER A 427 22.24 7.97 -28.72
C SER A 427 22.24 7.56 -30.19
N VAL A 428 21.38 6.61 -30.54
CA VAL A 428 21.24 6.11 -31.91
C VAL A 428 19.82 6.36 -32.39
N LEU A 429 19.70 6.96 -33.58
CA LEU A 429 18.45 7.11 -34.32
C LEU A 429 18.60 6.35 -35.64
N LEU A 430 17.77 5.35 -35.84
CA LEU A 430 17.62 4.62 -37.09
C LEU A 430 16.23 4.90 -37.65
N GLY A 431 16.16 5.34 -38.90
CA GLY A 431 14.94 5.60 -39.63
C GLY A 431 14.90 4.75 -40.90
N TYR A 432 13.77 4.11 -41.16
CA TYR A 432 13.48 3.50 -42.44
C TYR A 432 12.08 3.90 -42.89
N SER A 433 11.95 4.39 -44.11
CA SER A 433 10.67 4.85 -44.66
C SER A 433 10.43 4.25 -46.02
N THR A 434 9.19 3.90 -46.31
CA THR A 434 8.78 3.39 -47.62
C THR A 434 7.35 3.78 -47.93
N GLY A 435 7.08 4.21 -49.16
CA GLY A 435 5.75 4.64 -49.53
C GLY A 435 5.68 5.25 -50.93
N GLY A 436 4.52 5.78 -51.27
CA GLY A 436 4.35 6.56 -52.49
C GLY A 436 4.77 8.00 -52.26
N PHE A 437 5.57 8.54 -53.17
CA PHE A 437 5.92 9.97 -53.20
C PHE A 437 5.57 10.52 -54.57
N GLY A 438 4.86 11.64 -54.59
CA GLY A 438 4.52 12.36 -55.81
C GLY A 438 4.63 13.86 -55.60
N GLY A 439 4.77 14.59 -56.69
CA GLY A 439 4.94 16.03 -56.63
C GLY A 439 4.79 16.68 -58.00
N GLY A 440 4.70 18.00 -58.00
CA GLY A 440 4.50 18.77 -59.22
C GLY A 440 4.54 20.26 -58.98
N LEU A 441 4.45 21.02 -60.07
CA LEU A 441 4.39 22.48 -60.04
C LEU A 441 2.94 22.96 -59.99
N GLY A 442 2.70 24.12 -59.38
CA GLY A 442 1.37 24.75 -59.43
C GLY A 442 0.30 23.92 -58.71
N ASN A 443 -0.78 23.56 -59.40
CA ASN A 443 -1.84 22.69 -58.85
C ASN A 443 -1.70 21.23 -59.31
N ASP A 444 -0.66 20.91 -60.08
CA ASP A 444 -0.46 19.57 -60.61
C ASP A 444 0.21 18.67 -59.57
N LEU A 445 -0.34 17.47 -59.38
CA LEU A 445 0.19 16.42 -58.54
C LEU A 445 0.38 15.17 -59.41
N SER A 446 1.61 14.92 -59.84
CA SER A 446 1.94 13.84 -60.79
C SER A 446 3.12 13.00 -60.29
N ASP A 447 3.57 12.07 -61.12
CA ASP A 447 4.81 11.28 -60.94
C ASP A 447 4.91 10.57 -59.59
N VAL A 448 3.81 9.92 -59.20
CA VAL A 448 3.73 9.11 -57.99
C VAL A 448 4.46 7.79 -58.22
N ASP A 449 5.55 7.58 -57.49
CA ASP A 449 6.31 6.32 -57.53
C ASP A 449 6.75 5.89 -56.12
N GLY A 450 7.23 4.65 -56.01
CA GLY A 450 7.79 4.11 -54.78
C GLY A 450 9.06 4.83 -54.35
N ARG A 451 9.10 5.22 -53.08
CA ARG A 451 10.24 5.85 -52.43
C ARG A 451 10.68 5.02 -51.24
N TYR A 452 12.00 4.92 -51.04
CA TYR A 452 12.61 4.24 -49.88
C TYR A 452 13.72 5.13 -49.33
N ASP A 453 13.67 5.45 -48.03
CA ASP A 453 14.72 6.21 -47.35
C ASP A 453 15.24 5.38 -46.15
N PHE A 454 16.55 5.40 -45.93
CA PHE A 454 17.20 4.84 -44.74
C PHE A 454 18.15 5.88 -44.16
N ASP A 455 17.93 6.24 -42.90
CA ASP A 455 18.68 7.26 -42.18
C ASP A 455 19.27 6.64 -40.90
N ALA A 456 20.56 6.87 -40.64
CA ALA A 456 21.23 6.40 -39.43
C ALA A 456 22.07 7.52 -38.82
N VAL A 457 21.76 7.90 -37.58
CA VAL A 457 22.42 8.97 -36.85
C VAL A 457 22.91 8.44 -35.51
N VAL A 458 24.18 8.69 -35.20
CA VAL A 458 24.79 8.37 -33.91
C VAL A 458 25.33 9.66 -33.32
N THR A 459 24.90 10.00 -32.11
CA THR A 459 25.30 11.24 -31.43
C THR A 459 25.82 10.96 -30.02
N TRP A 460 26.83 11.73 -29.62
CA TRP A 460 27.26 11.84 -28.24
C TRP A 460 26.86 13.22 -27.74
N GLU A 461 26.23 13.26 -26.58
CA GLU A 461 25.81 14.50 -25.96
C GLU A 461 26.56 14.68 -24.65
N ILE A 462 27.09 15.89 -24.45
CA ILE A 462 27.60 16.35 -23.17
C ILE A 462 26.78 17.58 -22.79
N ARG A 463 25.84 17.43 -21.86
CA ARG A 463 24.88 18.49 -21.53
C ARG A 463 25.58 19.73 -21.00
N ASN A 464 25.31 20.87 -21.63
CA ASN A 464 25.72 22.21 -21.20
C ASN A 464 27.24 22.30 -20.93
N PHE A 465 28.06 21.83 -21.87
CA PHE A 465 29.53 21.76 -21.74
C PHE A 465 30.01 20.96 -20.50
N GLY A 466 29.19 20.03 -20.00
CA GLY A 466 29.49 19.20 -18.82
C GLY A 466 28.95 19.75 -17.49
N LEU A 467 28.49 21.02 -17.46
CA LEU A 467 27.85 21.59 -16.28
C LEU A 467 26.51 20.90 -15.98
N GLY A 468 25.77 20.54 -17.03
CA GLY A 468 24.52 19.78 -16.93
C GLY A 468 24.75 18.37 -16.37
N GLU A 469 25.84 17.71 -16.79
CA GLU A 469 26.24 16.39 -16.27
C GLU A 469 26.56 16.43 -14.78
N ARG A 470 27.31 17.45 -14.33
CA ARG A 470 27.60 17.64 -12.92
C ARG A 470 26.32 17.84 -12.11
N ALA A 471 25.41 18.68 -12.59
CA ALA A 471 24.13 18.92 -11.93
C ALA A 471 23.27 17.66 -11.85
N ALA A 472 23.17 16.89 -12.94
CA ALA A 472 22.40 15.65 -13.00
C ALA A 472 22.95 14.56 -12.07
N ARG A 473 24.28 14.38 -12.04
CA ARG A 473 24.96 13.46 -11.10
C ARG A 473 24.78 13.88 -9.65
N ASN A 474 24.91 15.18 -9.35
CA ASN A 474 24.69 15.67 -7.98
C ASN A 474 23.25 15.43 -7.53
N ARG A 475 22.26 15.68 -8.40
CA ARG A 475 20.84 15.44 -8.11
C ARG A 475 20.55 13.97 -7.82
N THR A 476 21.04 13.06 -8.66
CA THR A 476 20.82 11.61 -8.48
C THR A 476 21.62 11.04 -7.32
N SER A 477 22.83 11.53 -7.06
CA SER A 477 23.60 11.21 -5.84
C SER A 477 22.84 11.62 -4.58
N ALA A 478 22.26 12.83 -4.55
CA ALA A 478 21.42 13.28 -3.44
C ALA A 478 20.20 12.39 -3.25
N ARG A 479 19.53 11.94 -4.33
CA ARG A 479 18.42 10.97 -4.25
C ARG A 479 18.85 9.62 -3.66
N VAL A 480 20.06 9.14 -3.96
CA VAL A 480 20.62 7.93 -3.32
C VAL A 480 20.79 8.15 -1.82
N GLN A 481 21.33 9.30 -1.40
CA GLN A 481 21.47 9.60 0.03
C GLN A 481 20.11 9.73 0.73
N GLN A 482 19.13 10.40 0.10
CA GLN A 482 17.76 10.47 0.61
C GLN A 482 17.17 9.07 0.83
N ALA A 483 17.29 8.17 -0.15
CA ALA A 483 16.79 6.80 -0.01
C ALA A 483 17.52 6.02 1.10
N ARG A 484 18.83 6.25 1.32
CA ARG A 484 19.60 5.63 2.40
C ARG A 484 19.16 6.12 3.77
N TYR A 485 18.99 7.42 3.95
CA TYR A 485 18.51 7.98 5.20
C TYR A 485 17.05 7.61 5.48
N GLU A 486 16.23 7.49 4.44
CA GLU A 486 14.86 6.97 4.59
C GLU A 486 14.87 5.52 5.05
N LYS A 487 15.74 4.66 4.51
CA LYS A 487 15.94 3.30 5.01
C LYS A 487 16.34 3.30 6.50
N LEU A 488 17.28 4.14 6.91
CA LEU A 488 17.69 4.25 8.32
C LEU A 488 16.53 4.70 9.21
N ARG A 489 15.75 5.70 8.77
CA ARG A 489 14.55 6.15 9.47
C ARG A 489 13.54 5.02 9.67
N VAL A 490 13.33 4.18 8.66
CA VAL A 490 12.46 2.99 8.75
C VAL A 490 13.05 1.95 9.70
N MET A 491 14.37 1.74 9.72
CA MET A 491 15.02 0.84 10.69
C MET A 491 14.80 1.28 12.14
N ASP A 492 14.99 2.58 12.42
CA ASP A 492 14.78 3.15 13.76
C ASP A 492 13.30 3.04 14.18
N GLN A 493 12.38 3.30 13.25
CA GLN A 493 10.94 3.15 13.49
C GLN A 493 10.57 1.70 13.83
N VAL A 494 11.07 0.72 13.06
CA VAL A 494 10.81 -0.71 13.31
C VAL A 494 11.37 -1.14 14.67
N ALA A 495 12.59 -0.71 15.02
CA ALA A 495 13.18 -1.02 16.32
C ALA A 495 12.33 -0.45 17.48
N ALA A 496 11.81 0.76 17.33
CA ALA A 496 10.93 1.39 18.31
C ALA A 496 9.58 0.64 18.43
N GLU A 497 8.93 0.33 17.31
CA GLU A 497 7.66 -0.42 17.27
C GLU A 497 7.76 -1.78 17.97
N ILE A 498 8.89 -2.50 17.76
CA ILE A 498 9.16 -3.79 18.40
C ILE A 498 9.39 -3.61 19.90
N SER A 499 10.24 -2.65 20.29
CA SER A 499 10.56 -2.39 21.70
C SER A 499 9.31 -1.98 22.50
N GLU A 500 8.48 -1.12 21.92
CA GLU A 500 7.20 -0.70 22.49
C GLU A 500 6.25 -1.90 22.64
N SER A 501 6.00 -2.64 21.56
CA SER A 501 5.05 -3.75 21.58
C SER A 501 5.50 -4.88 22.51
N ALA A 502 6.80 -5.21 22.55
CA ALA A 502 7.35 -6.20 23.46
C ALA A 502 7.16 -5.79 24.93
N SER A 503 7.39 -4.51 25.25
CA SER A 503 7.18 -3.98 26.60
C SER A 503 5.69 -3.97 26.96
N GLN A 504 4.81 -3.62 26.03
CA GLN A 504 3.36 -3.68 26.23
C GLN A 504 2.92 -5.12 26.53
N VAL A 505 3.38 -6.13 25.78
CA VAL A 505 3.05 -7.54 26.06
C VAL A 505 3.44 -7.94 27.49
N GLU A 506 4.67 -7.59 27.90
CA GLU A 506 5.20 -7.91 29.23
C GLU A 506 4.37 -7.29 30.36
N PHE A 507 4.19 -5.96 30.33
CA PHE A 507 3.48 -5.26 31.41
C PHE A 507 1.97 -5.53 31.40
N ARG A 508 1.35 -5.78 30.25
CA ARG A 508 -0.08 -6.16 30.18
C ARG A 508 -0.32 -7.54 30.78
N ARG A 509 0.63 -8.49 30.63
CA ARG A 509 0.54 -9.80 31.32
C ARG A 509 0.54 -9.62 32.84
N GLN A 510 1.45 -8.81 33.39
CA GLN A 510 1.46 -8.50 34.82
C GLN A 510 0.16 -7.84 35.29
N GLN A 511 -0.38 -6.91 34.50
CA GLN A 511 -1.65 -6.25 34.80
C GLN A 511 -2.83 -7.24 34.80
N MET A 512 -2.85 -8.21 33.88
CA MET A 512 -3.86 -9.27 33.86
C MET A 512 -3.83 -10.11 35.14
N ASP A 513 -2.65 -10.54 35.60
CA ASP A 513 -2.51 -11.36 36.81
C ASP A 513 -3.05 -10.62 38.04
N LEU A 514 -2.73 -9.33 38.18
CA LEU A 514 -3.21 -8.49 39.28
C LEU A 514 -4.72 -8.27 39.24
N THR A 515 -5.27 -7.98 38.06
CA THR A 515 -6.72 -7.72 37.90
C THR A 515 -7.54 -9.00 38.04
N GLN A 516 -7.00 -10.17 37.67
CA GLN A 516 -7.64 -11.46 37.90
C GLN A 516 -7.79 -11.75 39.41
N GLN A 517 -6.75 -11.48 40.20
CA GLN A 517 -6.81 -11.62 41.66
C GLN A 517 -7.83 -10.65 42.28
N ALA A 518 -7.94 -9.43 41.73
CA ALA A 518 -8.93 -8.44 42.17
C ALA A 518 -10.38 -8.90 41.94
N ILE A 519 -10.67 -9.66 40.89
CA ILE A 519 -12.00 -10.27 40.69
C ILE A 519 -12.31 -11.24 41.83
N ALA A 520 -11.37 -12.14 42.15
CA ALA A 520 -11.58 -13.16 43.17
C ALA A 520 -11.79 -12.58 44.59
N THR A 521 -11.18 -11.44 44.91
CA THR A 521 -11.41 -10.72 46.17
C THR A 521 -12.74 -9.96 46.15
N ALA A 522 -13.07 -9.28 45.05
CA ALA A 522 -14.32 -8.55 44.90
C ALA A 522 -15.55 -9.47 44.90
N GLU A 523 -15.45 -10.67 44.32
CA GLU A 523 -16.54 -11.63 44.27
C GLU A 523 -16.85 -12.22 45.65
N ARG A 524 -15.82 -12.54 46.44
CA ARG A 524 -15.99 -12.93 47.85
C ARG A 524 -16.61 -11.82 48.70
N SER A 525 -16.16 -10.58 48.49
CA SER A 525 -16.76 -9.40 49.17
C SER A 525 -18.23 -9.24 48.82
N TYR A 526 -18.60 -9.39 47.54
CA TYR A 526 -20.00 -9.35 47.11
C TYR A 526 -20.82 -10.48 47.73
N GLN A 527 -20.34 -11.72 47.69
CA GLN A 527 -21.05 -12.87 48.25
C GLN A 527 -21.32 -12.67 49.75
N SER A 528 -20.29 -12.34 50.53
CA SER A 528 -20.42 -12.15 51.98
C SER A 528 -21.38 -11.01 52.35
N ASN A 529 -21.31 -9.87 51.65
CA ASN A 529 -22.24 -8.75 51.93
C ASN A 529 -23.67 -9.07 51.46
N SER A 530 -23.82 -9.80 50.36
CA SER A 530 -25.13 -10.23 49.86
C SER A 530 -25.81 -11.23 50.80
N GLU A 531 -25.06 -12.12 51.44
CA GLU A 531 -25.59 -13.05 52.46
C GLU A 531 -26.02 -12.27 53.71
N ARG A 532 -25.15 -11.38 54.24
CA ARG A 532 -25.45 -10.57 55.43
C ARG A 532 -26.71 -9.73 55.28
N ILE A 533 -26.97 -9.14 54.11
CA ILE A 533 -28.20 -8.36 53.92
C ILE A 533 -29.46 -9.24 53.83
N GLN A 534 -29.35 -10.45 53.30
CA GLN A 534 -30.46 -11.41 53.26
C GLN A 534 -30.81 -11.88 54.67
N ASP A 535 -29.83 -11.98 55.56
CA ASP A 535 -30.00 -12.32 56.97
C ASP A 535 -30.40 -11.10 57.84
N GLY A 536 -30.49 -9.90 57.27
CA GLY A 536 -30.84 -8.66 57.98
C GLY A 536 -29.72 -8.05 58.82
N GLU A 537 -28.47 -8.53 58.68
CA GLU A 537 -27.29 -8.11 59.43
C GLU A 537 -26.35 -7.15 58.66
N GLY A 538 -26.67 -6.85 57.40
CA GLY A 538 -25.88 -6.02 56.49
C GLY A 538 -26.55 -4.70 56.08
N LEU A 539 -25.75 -3.71 55.69
CA LEU A 539 -26.26 -2.44 55.17
C LEU A 539 -26.38 -2.49 53.64
N PRO A 540 -27.46 -1.96 53.02
CA PRO A 540 -27.60 -1.91 51.55
C PRO A 540 -26.41 -1.26 50.84
N ILE A 541 -25.81 -0.25 51.45
CA ILE A 541 -24.65 0.44 50.89
C ILE A 541 -23.41 -0.45 50.78
N GLU A 542 -23.21 -1.42 51.69
CA GLU A 542 -22.08 -2.36 51.66
C GLU A 542 -22.21 -3.29 50.45
N VAL A 543 -23.41 -3.80 50.20
CA VAL A 543 -23.69 -4.63 49.02
C VAL A 543 -23.53 -3.83 47.74
N LEU A 544 -24.04 -2.59 47.71
CA LEU A 544 -23.88 -1.73 46.55
C LEU A 544 -22.39 -1.47 46.22
N GLN A 545 -21.60 -1.12 47.24
CA GLN A 545 -20.15 -0.93 47.08
C GLN A 545 -19.46 -2.21 46.61
N ALA A 546 -19.87 -3.38 47.10
CA ALA A 546 -19.33 -4.65 46.66
C ALA A 546 -19.69 -4.98 45.19
N VAL A 547 -20.91 -4.66 44.74
CA VAL A 547 -21.30 -4.79 43.32
C VAL A 547 -20.46 -3.86 42.44
N GLN A 548 -20.30 -2.59 42.83
CA GLN A 548 -19.49 -1.62 42.09
C GLN A 548 -18.01 -2.03 42.03
N ALA A 549 -17.46 -2.57 43.12
CA ALA A 549 -16.10 -3.09 43.16
C ALA A 549 -15.92 -4.31 42.24
N LEU A 550 -16.89 -5.24 42.23
CA LEU A 550 -16.87 -6.42 41.35
C LEU A 550 -17.00 -6.03 39.88
N GLU A 551 -17.90 -5.11 39.55
CA GLU A 551 -18.01 -4.56 38.19
C GLU A 551 -16.67 -3.94 37.75
N SER A 552 -16.09 -3.07 38.59
CA SER A 552 -14.81 -2.40 38.30
C SER A 552 -13.67 -3.40 38.10
N ALA A 553 -13.57 -4.43 38.95
CA ALA A 553 -12.56 -5.47 38.84
C ALA A 553 -12.70 -6.29 37.54
N ARG A 554 -13.94 -6.66 37.17
CA ARG A 554 -14.21 -7.41 35.94
C ARG A 554 -13.90 -6.59 34.68
N ARG A 555 -14.26 -5.30 34.66
CA ARG A 555 -13.92 -4.39 33.55
C ARG A 555 -12.42 -4.14 33.44
N ALA A 556 -11.72 -3.98 34.58
CA ALA A 556 -10.26 -3.82 34.59
C ALA A 556 -9.53 -5.06 34.05
N TYR A 557 -9.99 -6.26 34.40
CA TYR A 557 -9.46 -7.51 33.83
C TYR A 557 -9.74 -7.62 32.33
N LEU A 558 -10.99 -7.35 31.90
CA LEU A 558 -11.36 -7.35 30.49
C LEU A 558 -10.44 -6.44 29.67
N GLN A 559 -10.23 -5.20 30.12
CA GLN A 559 -9.31 -4.25 29.49
C GLN A 559 -7.86 -4.73 29.48
N ALA A 560 -7.41 -5.39 30.55
CA ALA A 560 -6.05 -5.93 30.62
C ALA A 560 -5.84 -7.05 29.59
N VAL A 561 -6.82 -7.95 29.45
CA VAL A 561 -6.77 -9.05 28.46
C VAL A 561 -6.85 -8.51 27.04
N THR A 562 -7.77 -7.59 26.74
CA THR A 562 -7.91 -7.05 25.37
C THR A 562 -6.67 -6.24 24.98
N ALA A 563 -6.13 -5.43 25.89
CA ALA A 563 -4.88 -4.70 25.65
C ALA A 563 -3.68 -5.64 25.49
N HIS A 564 -3.62 -6.77 26.20
CA HIS A 564 -2.59 -7.79 25.99
C HIS A 564 -2.71 -8.42 24.59
N ASN A 565 -3.91 -8.82 24.19
CA ASN A 565 -4.16 -9.41 22.87
C ASN A 565 -3.80 -8.45 21.73
N GLN A 566 -4.18 -7.18 21.86
CA GLN A 566 -3.78 -6.15 20.90
C GLN A 566 -2.26 -5.96 20.84
N ALA A 567 -1.57 -5.96 21.99
CA ALA A 567 -0.11 -5.88 22.04
C ALA A 567 0.57 -7.09 21.38
N GLN A 568 0.00 -8.29 21.52
CA GLN A 568 0.48 -9.50 20.85
C GLN A 568 0.37 -9.38 19.32
N PHE A 569 -0.78 -8.91 18.80
CA PHE A 569 -0.93 -8.68 17.36
C PHE A 569 0.01 -7.58 16.84
N ARG A 570 0.19 -6.48 17.59
CA ARG A 570 1.14 -5.42 17.24
C ARG A 570 2.57 -5.92 17.19
N LEU A 571 2.97 -6.75 18.17
CA LEU A 571 4.29 -7.37 18.18
C LEU A 571 4.49 -8.29 16.97
N GLN A 572 3.51 -9.16 16.67
CA GLN A 572 3.56 -10.02 15.50
C GLN A 572 3.70 -9.24 14.19
N TRP A 573 2.93 -8.16 14.02
CA TRP A 573 3.05 -7.26 12.88
C TRP A 573 4.41 -6.55 12.83
N ALA A 574 4.93 -6.06 13.96
CA ALA A 574 6.23 -5.38 14.07
C ALA A 574 7.40 -6.33 13.76
N LEU A 575 7.23 -7.62 14.01
CA LEU A 575 8.14 -8.69 13.60
C LEU A 575 7.96 -9.11 12.13
N GLY A 576 7.05 -8.48 11.39
CA GLY A 576 6.81 -8.78 9.97
C GLY A 576 5.96 -10.02 9.72
N TRP A 577 5.16 -10.46 10.70
CA TRP A 577 4.38 -11.70 10.67
C TRP A 577 5.22 -12.93 10.32
N PRO A 578 6.18 -13.32 11.18
CA PRO A 578 6.93 -14.55 10.99
C PRO A 578 5.96 -15.73 11.16
N VAL A 579 5.39 -16.21 10.06
CA VAL A 579 4.72 -17.49 10.05
C VAL A 579 5.83 -18.50 10.27
N GLY A 580 5.91 -19.05 11.48
CA GLY A 580 6.96 -20.00 11.81
C GLY A 580 6.86 -21.22 10.91
N ASP A 581 7.87 -21.45 10.09
CA ASP A 581 8.16 -22.79 9.55
C ASP A 581 8.64 -23.75 10.68
N ASP A 582 8.67 -23.28 11.93
CA ASP A 582 9.31 -23.95 13.07
C ASP A 582 8.36 -24.14 14.26
N GLN A 583 7.09 -24.48 14.02
CA GLN A 583 6.29 -25.15 15.05
C GLN A 583 6.63 -26.64 15.06
N THR A 584 7.82 -26.98 15.60
CA THR A 584 7.91 -28.21 16.38
C THR A 584 6.99 -28.02 17.58
N LEU A 585 5.77 -28.53 17.46
CA LEU A 585 4.89 -28.82 18.59
C LEU A 585 5.69 -29.69 19.57
N VAL A 586 6.34 -29.06 20.54
CA VAL A 586 6.80 -29.76 21.73
C VAL A 586 5.54 -30.03 22.54
N THR A 587 4.92 -31.15 22.26
CA THR A 587 4.00 -31.80 23.18
C THR A 587 4.76 -32.13 24.46
N HIS A 588 4.40 -31.47 25.55
CA HIS A 588 4.63 -31.98 26.91
C HIS A 588 3.33 -31.89 27.70
#